data_AF-A0A8J7LB28-F1
#
_entry.id   AF-A0A8J7LB28-F1
#
_cell.length_a   1.000
_cell.length_b   1.000
_cell.length_c   1.000
_cell.angle_alpha   90.00
_cell.angle_beta   90.00
_cell.angle_gamma   90.00
#
_symmetry.space_group_name_H-M   'P 1'
#
loop_
_entity.id
_entity.type
_entity.pdbx_description
1 polymer ?
#
loop_
_entity_poly.entity_id
_entity_poly.type
_entity_poly.pdbx_seq_one_letter_code
_entity_poly.pdbx_strand_id
1 'polypeptide(L)'
;MSKKIFTVLTSSIVAVTVIGVSPLKSQALTFDFQFDNTPDATVTSPFVGTGTFSFDGDPGNGTFALTSLANFNFSFNVNGNSFTNTALATPVANILARIGTNGSDRFINFGGSGGGPFNGSVDFVNASYLSLQPGFGSLYFSAAGFGTYQGIIRPNVTPVPEPGSILGLLGLSLGVLLAKNKKQAQEHV
;
A
#
# COMPACT_ATOMS: atom_id res chain seq x y z
N MET A 1 75.76 -19.94 8.83
CA MET A 1 75.33 -19.27 7.58
C MET A 1 73.94 -19.78 7.24
N SER A 2 72.96 -18.89 7.27
CA SER A 2 71.55 -19.18 7.54
C SER A 2 70.75 -19.55 6.28
N LYS A 3 70.09 -20.72 6.26
CA LYS A 3 69.04 -21.03 5.29
C LYS A 3 67.68 -20.68 5.90
N LYS A 4 67.07 -19.58 5.46
CA LYS A 4 65.68 -19.23 5.80
C LYS A 4 64.74 -19.89 4.79
N ILE A 5 63.91 -20.79 5.30
CA ILE A 5 62.75 -21.37 4.60
C ILE A 5 61.66 -20.30 4.60
N PHE A 6 61.18 -19.87 3.43
CA PHE A 6 60.01 -19.01 3.30
C PHE A 6 58.79 -19.89 3.03
N THR A 7 57.96 -20.07 4.06
CA THR A 7 56.61 -20.62 3.94
C THR A 7 55.66 -19.48 3.60
N VAL A 8 55.06 -19.50 2.42
CA VAL A 8 53.99 -18.59 2.04
C VAL A 8 52.67 -19.16 2.56
N LEU A 9 52.11 -18.56 3.62
CA LEU A 9 50.71 -18.79 3.99
C LEU A 9 49.84 -17.85 3.14
N THR A 10 49.07 -18.43 2.23
CA THR A 10 47.99 -17.72 1.52
C THR A 10 46.77 -17.62 2.45
N SER A 11 46.49 -16.43 2.94
CA SER A 11 45.28 -16.11 3.71
C SER A 11 44.11 -15.87 2.76
N SER A 12 43.13 -16.77 2.74
CA SER A 12 41.87 -16.54 2.02
C SER A 12 40.98 -15.59 2.83
N ILE A 13 40.76 -14.37 2.32
CA ILE A 13 39.77 -13.43 2.88
C ILE A 13 38.39 -13.90 2.43
N VAL A 14 37.58 -14.40 3.37
CA VAL A 14 36.15 -14.62 3.14
C VAL A 14 35.46 -13.25 3.23
N ALA A 15 35.05 -12.70 2.09
CA ALA A 15 34.18 -11.54 2.06
C ALA A 15 32.78 -11.96 2.53
N VAL A 16 32.45 -11.66 3.79
CA VAL A 16 31.07 -11.72 4.28
C VAL A 16 30.35 -10.52 3.70
N THR A 17 29.57 -10.73 2.65
CA THR A 17 28.61 -9.74 2.17
C THR A 17 27.55 -9.58 3.25
N VAL A 18 27.66 -8.55 4.07
CA VAL A 18 26.57 -8.12 4.95
C VAL A 18 25.45 -7.67 4.02
N ILE A 19 24.42 -8.52 3.87
CA ILE A 19 23.14 -8.09 3.32
C ILE A 19 22.60 -7.11 4.35
N GLY A 20 22.84 -5.82 4.12
CA GLY A 20 22.13 -4.77 4.82
C GLY A 20 20.65 -4.98 4.54
N VAL A 21 19.94 -5.64 5.45
CA VAL A 21 18.50 -5.52 5.58
C VAL A 21 18.25 -4.06 5.91
N SER A 22 18.12 -3.25 4.87
CA SER A 22 17.39 -2.00 5.00
C SER A 22 16.03 -2.39 5.57
N PRO A 23 15.58 -1.84 6.71
CA PRO A 23 14.21 -2.07 7.13
C PRO A 23 13.33 -1.72 5.93
N LEU A 24 12.53 -2.68 5.47
CA LEU A 24 11.54 -2.43 4.44
C LEU A 24 10.82 -1.16 4.88
N LYS A 25 10.92 -0.10 4.08
CA LYS A 25 10.10 1.09 4.27
C LYS A 25 8.69 0.55 4.43
N SER A 26 8.11 0.79 5.60
CA SER A 26 6.80 0.27 5.96
C SER A 26 5.85 0.56 4.81
N GLN A 27 5.40 -0.46 4.08
CA GLN A 27 4.64 -0.25 2.85
C GLN A 27 3.39 0.55 3.19
N ALA A 28 3.09 1.59 2.41
CA ALA A 28 1.88 2.38 2.59
C ALA A 28 0.66 1.49 2.33
N LEU A 29 -0.16 1.29 3.36
CA LEU A 29 -1.46 0.65 3.23
C LEU A 29 -2.44 1.70 2.70
N THR A 30 -3.11 1.39 1.58
CA THR A 30 -4.03 2.32 0.91
C THR A 30 -5.41 1.70 0.79
N PHE A 31 -6.41 2.43 1.28
CA PHE A 31 -7.82 2.14 1.09
C PHE A 31 -8.37 3.08 0.02
N ASP A 32 -8.98 2.53 -1.01
CA ASP A 32 -9.71 3.27 -2.02
C ASP A 32 -11.13 3.57 -1.53
N PHE A 33 -11.54 4.81 -1.73
CA PHE A 33 -12.84 5.32 -1.34
C PHE A 33 -13.73 5.52 -2.56
N GLN A 34 -14.99 5.13 -2.41
CA GLN A 34 -16.07 5.46 -3.33
C GLN A 34 -17.20 6.13 -2.55
N PHE A 35 -17.86 7.09 -3.18
CA PHE A 35 -18.98 7.84 -2.64
C PHE A 35 -20.13 7.82 -3.66
N ASP A 36 -21.34 7.55 -3.22
CA ASP A 36 -22.56 7.65 -4.02
C ASP A 36 -23.51 8.72 -3.46
N ASN A 37 -24.73 8.81 -3.99
CA ASN A 37 -25.76 9.73 -3.52
C ASN A 37 -26.95 9.01 -2.85
N THR A 38 -26.75 7.77 -2.39
CA THR A 38 -27.78 6.93 -1.79
C THR A 38 -27.44 6.62 -0.33
N PRO A 39 -28.19 7.14 0.65
CA PRO A 39 -27.92 6.90 2.07
C PRO A 39 -28.51 5.56 2.54
N ASP A 40 -28.10 4.45 1.92
CA ASP A 40 -28.63 3.09 2.18
C ASP A 40 -27.60 2.11 2.76
N ALA A 41 -26.43 2.62 3.19
CA ALA A 41 -25.30 1.87 3.74
C ALA A 41 -24.59 0.92 2.76
N THR A 42 -24.97 0.94 1.48
CA THR A 42 -24.22 0.30 0.39
C THR A 42 -23.72 1.36 -0.59
N VAL A 43 -22.54 1.14 -1.18
CA VAL A 43 -22.04 2.05 -2.22
C VAL A 43 -22.42 1.50 -3.58
N THR A 44 -23.24 2.25 -4.32
CA THR A 44 -23.75 1.84 -5.64
C THR A 44 -23.46 2.89 -6.70
N SER A 45 -23.27 2.44 -7.94
CA SER A 45 -23.12 3.35 -9.09
C SER A 45 -24.45 4.05 -9.38
N PRO A 46 -24.47 5.35 -9.75
CA PRO A 46 -23.32 6.18 -10.12
C PRO A 46 -22.56 6.76 -8.92
N PHE A 47 -21.22 6.70 -8.97
CA PHE A 47 -20.37 7.35 -7.98
C PHE A 47 -20.32 8.85 -8.22
N VAL A 48 -20.47 9.61 -7.15
CA VAL A 48 -20.35 11.08 -7.13
C VAL A 48 -18.98 11.53 -6.58
N GLY A 49 -18.17 10.59 -6.11
CA GLY A 49 -16.83 10.86 -5.62
C GLY A 49 -15.98 9.61 -5.47
N THR A 50 -14.67 9.82 -5.46
CA THR A 50 -13.66 8.79 -5.22
C THR A 50 -12.50 9.36 -4.43
N GLY A 51 -11.67 8.52 -3.85
CA GLY A 51 -10.40 8.95 -3.32
C GLY A 51 -9.63 7.86 -2.64
N THR A 52 -8.69 8.25 -1.78
CA THR A 52 -7.86 7.32 -1.03
C THR A 52 -7.65 7.79 0.40
N PHE A 53 -7.57 6.84 1.32
CA PHE A 53 -6.96 7.02 2.62
C PHE A 53 -5.76 6.08 2.73
N SER A 54 -4.60 6.61 3.12
CA SER A 54 -3.38 5.81 3.23
C SER A 54 -2.63 6.11 4.52
N PHE A 55 -1.80 5.17 4.97
CA PHE A 55 -0.85 5.33 6.07
C PHE A 55 0.25 4.28 5.97
N ASP A 56 1.37 4.51 6.63
CA ASP A 56 2.51 3.60 6.61
C ASP A 56 2.38 2.53 7.70
N GLY A 57 2.56 1.27 7.28
CA GLY A 57 2.52 0.13 8.19
C GLY A 57 1.12 -0.34 8.49
N ASP A 58 0.89 -1.62 8.23
CA ASP A 58 -0.37 -2.28 8.49
C ASP A 58 -0.45 -2.72 9.97
N PRO A 59 -1.30 -2.09 10.81
CA PRO A 59 -1.47 -2.49 12.20
C PRO A 59 -2.40 -3.72 12.35
N GLY A 60 -2.92 -4.26 11.25
CA GLY A 60 -3.94 -5.30 11.24
C GLY A 60 -5.35 -4.76 11.44
N ASN A 61 -6.24 -5.62 11.93
CA ASN A 61 -7.63 -5.24 12.25
C ASN A 61 -7.71 -4.67 13.66
N GLY A 62 -8.57 -3.68 13.86
CA GLY A 62 -8.75 -3.04 15.15
C GLY A 62 -9.22 -1.59 15.01
N THR A 63 -9.30 -0.92 16.16
CA THR A 63 -9.58 0.52 16.23
C THR A 63 -8.32 1.23 16.70
N PHE A 64 -7.89 2.21 15.93
CA PHE A 64 -6.63 2.94 16.13
C PHE A 64 -6.91 4.44 16.21
N ALA A 65 -6.17 5.15 17.05
CA ALA A 65 -6.17 6.60 16.98
C ALA A 65 -5.56 7.03 15.65
N LEU A 66 -6.14 8.02 14.97
CA LEU A 66 -5.59 8.49 13.70
C LEU A 66 -4.14 8.99 13.86
N THR A 67 -3.82 9.58 15.02
CA THR A 67 -2.46 10.00 15.41
C THR A 67 -1.45 8.86 15.54
N SER A 68 -1.90 7.61 15.72
CA SER A 68 -1.01 6.44 15.75
C SER A 68 -0.70 5.86 14.36
N LEU A 69 -1.41 6.31 13.32
CA LEU A 69 -1.18 5.88 11.95
C LEU A 69 -0.12 6.80 11.31
N ALA A 70 1.07 6.25 11.08
CA ALA A 70 2.19 7.02 10.55
C ALA A 70 1.90 7.51 9.13
N ASN A 71 2.28 8.77 8.84
CA ASN A 71 2.13 9.38 7.52
C ASN A 71 0.73 9.23 6.91
N PHE A 72 -0.32 9.30 7.75
CA PHE A 72 -1.68 9.19 7.24
C PHE A 72 -1.99 10.30 6.23
N ASN A 73 -2.76 9.98 5.20
CA ASN A 73 -3.14 10.93 4.16
C ASN A 73 -4.55 10.65 3.64
N PHE A 74 -5.41 11.66 3.78
CA PHE A 74 -6.70 11.76 3.09
C PHE A 74 -6.52 12.44 1.74
N SER A 75 -7.11 11.85 0.70
CA SER A 75 -7.17 12.45 -0.64
C SER A 75 -8.49 12.07 -1.30
N PHE A 76 -9.53 12.86 -1.05
CA PHE A 76 -10.87 12.63 -1.59
C PHE A 76 -11.21 13.67 -2.66
N ASN A 77 -11.98 13.26 -3.66
CA ASN A 77 -12.68 14.13 -4.58
C ASN A 77 -14.16 13.75 -4.56
N VAL A 78 -15.02 14.63 -4.06
CA VAL A 78 -16.45 14.38 -3.90
C VAL A 78 -17.20 15.56 -4.49
N ASN A 79 -18.11 15.29 -5.43
CA ASN A 79 -18.88 16.31 -6.15
C ASN A 79 -17.98 17.42 -6.74
N GLY A 80 -16.82 17.04 -7.30
CA GLY A 80 -15.85 17.96 -7.90
C GLY A 80 -14.99 18.76 -6.93
N ASN A 81 -15.13 18.55 -5.61
CA ASN A 81 -14.35 19.23 -4.57
C ASN A 81 -13.29 18.30 -3.99
N SER A 82 -12.06 18.81 -3.81
CA SER A 82 -10.96 18.04 -3.23
C SER A 82 -10.86 18.24 -1.72
N PHE A 83 -10.80 17.15 -0.96
CA PHE A 83 -10.64 17.15 0.50
C PHE A 83 -9.38 16.37 0.87
N THR A 84 -8.45 17.05 1.55
CA THR A 84 -7.16 16.49 1.97
C THR A 84 -6.92 16.74 3.46
N ASN A 85 -5.77 16.30 3.99
CA ASN A 85 -5.37 16.59 5.37
C ASN A 85 -5.41 18.08 5.73
N THR A 86 -5.15 18.98 4.78
CA THR A 86 -5.17 20.44 5.04
C THR A 86 -6.58 20.98 5.22
N ALA A 87 -7.60 20.25 4.78
CA ALA A 87 -9.00 20.60 4.96
C ALA A 87 -9.60 19.97 6.22
N LEU A 88 -8.86 19.17 7.00
CA LEU A 88 -9.39 18.55 8.22
C LEU A 88 -9.79 19.62 9.25
N ALA A 89 -11.07 19.60 9.61
CA ALA A 89 -11.66 20.47 10.62
C ALA A 89 -11.88 19.74 11.96
N THR A 90 -12.09 18.42 11.94
CA THR A 90 -12.07 17.63 13.18
C THR A 90 -10.63 17.53 13.72
N PRO A 91 -10.38 17.84 15.00
CA PRO A 91 -9.06 17.66 15.60
C PRO A 91 -8.58 16.21 15.44
N VAL A 92 -7.39 16.02 14.87
CA VAL A 92 -6.84 14.67 14.55
C VAL A 92 -6.83 13.75 15.77
N ALA A 93 -6.57 14.30 16.97
CA ALA A 93 -6.57 13.56 18.23
C ALA A 93 -7.94 12.96 18.61
N ASN A 94 -9.03 13.45 18.03
CA ASN A 94 -10.39 13.00 18.30
C ASN A 94 -10.89 11.97 17.28
N ILE A 95 -10.09 11.66 16.25
CA ILE A 95 -10.47 10.76 15.16
C ILE A 95 -9.93 9.35 15.44
N LEU A 96 -10.81 8.35 15.33
CA LEU A 96 -10.47 6.94 15.35
C LEU A 96 -10.68 6.33 13.97
N ALA A 97 -9.76 5.47 13.54
CA ALA A 97 -9.89 4.63 12.36
C ALA A 97 -10.16 3.18 12.78
N ARG A 98 -11.21 2.56 12.25
CA ARG A 98 -11.53 1.15 12.47
C ARG A 98 -11.28 0.37 11.20
N ILE A 99 -10.34 -0.57 11.26
CA ILE A 99 -10.00 -1.47 10.17
C ILE A 99 -10.59 -2.85 10.48
N GLY A 100 -11.31 -3.41 9.52
CA GLY A 100 -11.89 -4.75 9.64
C GLY A 100 -11.76 -5.55 8.35
N THR A 101 -12.16 -6.81 8.42
CA THR A 101 -12.18 -7.72 7.27
C THR A 101 -13.57 -8.33 7.12
N ASN A 102 -14.07 -8.40 5.90
CA ASN A 102 -15.28 -9.13 5.53
C ASN A 102 -14.95 -9.99 4.31
N GLY A 103 -14.90 -11.31 4.47
CA GLY A 103 -14.37 -12.20 3.45
C GLY A 103 -12.89 -11.92 3.16
N SER A 104 -12.55 -11.68 1.89
CA SER A 104 -11.21 -11.27 1.45
C SER A 104 -10.94 -9.76 1.60
N ASP A 105 -11.99 -8.98 1.79
CA ASP A 105 -11.90 -7.53 1.65
C ASP A 105 -11.62 -6.89 3.01
N ARG A 106 -10.73 -5.91 3.01
CA ARG A 106 -10.44 -5.08 4.19
C ARG A 106 -11.05 -3.72 4.02
N PHE A 107 -11.77 -3.28 5.04
CA PHE A 107 -12.48 -2.02 5.04
C PHE A 107 -11.99 -1.10 6.15
N ILE A 108 -12.20 0.20 5.96
CA ILE A 108 -11.94 1.22 6.96
C ILE A 108 -13.16 2.13 7.12
N ASN A 109 -13.50 2.43 8.39
CA ASN A 109 -14.49 3.46 8.76
C ASN A 109 -13.92 4.36 9.84
N PHE A 110 -14.51 5.54 10.00
CA PHE A 110 -14.04 6.52 10.96
C PHE A 110 -15.05 6.78 12.08
N GLY A 111 -14.52 6.98 13.29
CA GLY A 111 -15.28 7.24 14.50
C GLY A 111 -14.51 8.18 15.42
N GLY A 112 -14.80 8.11 16.71
CA GLY A 112 -14.13 8.91 17.74
C GLY A 112 -15.08 9.91 18.42
N SER A 113 -14.51 10.89 19.11
CA SER A 113 -15.25 11.88 19.90
C SER A 113 -15.75 13.08 19.08
N GLY A 114 -15.35 13.18 17.80
CA GLY A 114 -15.76 14.27 16.91
C GLY A 114 -15.10 15.61 17.28
N GLY A 115 -15.87 16.70 17.27
CA GLY A 115 -15.38 18.05 17.58
C GLY A 115 -15.02 18.89 16.36
N GLY A 116 -15.33 18.41 15.16
CA GLY A 116 -15.44 19.25 13.98
C GLY A 116 -16.80 19.98 13.92
N PRO A 117 -16.96 20.95 12.99
CA PRO A 117 -18.13 21.83 12.92
C PRO A 117 -19.43 21.13 12.49
N PHE A 118 -19.34 19.88 12.01
CA PHE A 118 -20.46 19.15 11.41
C PHE A 118 -20.88 17.92 12.22
N ASN A 119 -20.30 17.73 13.41
CA ASN A 119 -20.55 16.58 14.30
C ASN A 119 -20.23 15.21 13.68
N GLY A 120 -19.48 15.19 12.58
CA GLY A 120 -18.97 13.96 11.98
C GLY A 120 -17.79 13.38 12.74
N SER A 121 -17.45 12.13 12.41
CA SER A 121 -16.19 11.52 12.84
C SER A 121 -14.99 12.19 12.17
N VAL A 122 -15.15 12.61 10.91
CA VAL A 122 -14.15 13.33 10.14
C VAL A 122 -14.86 14.42 9.35
N ASP A 123 -14.62 15.66 9.73
CA ASP A 123 -15.12 16.84 9.06
C ASP A 123 -14.00 17.47 8.24
N PHE A 124 -14.31 17.84 7.01
CA PHE A 124 -13.46 18.62 6.13
C PHE A 124 -14.13 19.96 5.80
N VAL A 125 -13.37 21.04 5.90
CA VAL A 125 -13.78 22.40 5.54
C VAL A 125 -12.74 23.01 4.61
N ASN A 126 -13.17 23.42 3.43
CA ASN A 126 -12.39 24.21 2.47
C ASN A 126 -13.31 25.22 1.76
N ALA A 127 -13.26 25.31 0.42
CA ALA A 127 -14.26 26.02 -0.38
C ALA A 127 -15.67 25.37 -0.33
N SER A 128 -15.77 24.14 0.16
CA SER A 128 -16.98 23.35 0.39
C SER A 128 -16.83 22.58 1.72
N TYR A 129 -17.71 21.62 1.98
CA TYR A 129 -17.61 20.73 3.13
C TYR A 129 -17.93 19.28 2.80
N LEU A 130 -17.30 18.39 3.57
CA LEU A 130 -17.55 16.96 3.60
C LEU A 130 -17.49 16.50 5.06
N SER A 131 -18.48 15.74 5.50
CA SER A 131 -18.50 15.15 6.84
C SER A 131 -18.84 13.67 6.76
N LEU A 132 -18.03 12.84 7.39
CA LEU A 132 -18.27 11.40 7.52
C LEU A 132 -19.03 11.15 8.83
N GLN A 133 -20.07 10.32 8.77
CA GLN A 133 -20.95 10.03 9.91
C GLN A 133 -20.15 9.59 11.16
N PRO A 134 -20.58 9.98 12.37
CA PRO A 134 -19.99 9.46 13.60
C PRO A 134 -20.19 7.95 13.78
N GLY A 135 -19.48 7.37 14.75
CA GLY A 135 -19.73 6.01 15.22
C GLY A 135 -19.32 4.88 14.27
N PHE A 136 -18.36 5.13 13.37
CA PHE A 136 -17.91 4.15 12.36
C PHE A 136 -19.01 3.77 11.35
N GLY A 137 -19.97 4.68 11.12
CA GLY A 137 -20.97 4.57 10.07
C GLY A 137 -20.39 4.80 8.68
N SER A 138 -21.17 4.45 7.66
CA SER A 138 -20.83 4.57 6.24
C SER A 138 -21.52 5.75 5.55
N LEU A 139 -22.29 6.57 6.27
CA LEU A 139 -22.91 7.74 5.65
C LEU A 139 -21.94 8.92 5.59
N TYR A 140 -22.16 9.80 4.62
CA TYR A 140 -21.54 11.10 4.57
C TYR A 140 -22.55 12.18 4.17
N PHE A 141 -22.19 13.43 4.39
CA PHE A 141 -22.88 14.55 3.78
C PHE A 141 -21.91 15.63 3.31
N SER A 142 -22.34 16.38 2.32
CA SER A 142 -21.58 17.44 1.67
C SER A 142 -22.51 18.58 1.24
N ALA A 143 -21.96 19.66 0.69
CA ALA A 143 -22.75 20.76 0.13
C ALA A 143 -23.73 20.31 -0.98
N ALA A 144 -23.44 19.21 -1.66
CA ALA A 144 -24.26 18.70 -2.76
C ALA A 144 -25.29 17.63 -2.34
N GLY A 145 -25.26 17.14 -1.11
CA GLY A 145 -26.20 16.13 -0.61
C GLY A 145 -25.62 15.11 0.35
N PHE A 146 -26.41 14.06 0.60
CA PHE A 146 -26.11 12.94 1.49
C PHE A 146 -25.91 11.66 0.69
N GLY A 147 -25.11 10.73 1.20
CA GLY A 147 -24.93 9.42 0.55
C GLY A 147 -24.14 8.46 1.41
N THR A 148 -23.72 7.36 0.80
CA THR A 148 -22.88 6.35 1.43
C THR A 148 -21.47 6.42 0.87
N TYR A 149 -20.49 6.14 1.73
CA TYR A 149 -19.09 5.94 1.37
C TYR A 149 -18.59 4.57 1.81
N GLN A 150 -17.58 4.07 1.11
CA GLN A 150 -16.89 2.85 1.49
C GLN A 150 -15.40 2.99 1.19
N GLY A 151 -14.56 2.68 2.17
CA GLY A 151 -13.11 2.57 2.02
C GLY A 151 -12.68 1.10 2.03
N ILE A 152 -12.16 0.57 0.91
CA ILE A 152 -11.68 -0.81 0.78
C ILE A 152 -10.26 -0.87 0.24
N ILE A 153 -9.48 -1.86 0.68
CA ILE A 153 -8.20 -2.18 0.02
C ILE A 153 -8.51 -2.83 -1.34
N ARG A 154 -7.95 -2.31 -2.43
CA ARG A 154 -7.90 -3.07 -3.68
C ARG A 154 -6.92 -4.24 -3.52
N PRO A 155 -7.27 -5.46 -3.94
CA PRO A 155 -6.29 -6.53 -4.05
C PRO A 155 -5.16 -6.05 -4.97
N ASN A 156 -3.93 -6.06 -4.46
CA ASN A 156 -2.75 -5.69 -5.24
C ASN A 156 -2.54 -6.76 -6.33
N VAL A 157 -3.13 -6.55 -7.50
CA VAL A 157 -2.90 -7.36 -8.69
C VAL A 157 -1.62 -6.90 -9.40
N THR A 158 -0.49 -6.87 -8.70
CA THR A 158 0.79 -6.93 -9.39
C THR A 158 0.99 -8.39 -9.80
N PRO A 159 0.91 -8.77 -11.09
CA PRO A 159 1.36 -10.10 -11.49
C PRO A 159 2.83 -10.21 -11.07
N VAL A 160 3.08 -10.99 -10.04
CA VAL A 160 4.44 -11.39 -9.68
C VAL A 160 4.92 -12.23 -10.87
N PRO A 161 5.95 -11.81 -11.63
CA PRO A 161 6.52 -12.67 -12.64
C PRO A 161 7.01 -13.93 -11.92
N GLU A 162 6.42 -15.08 -12.24
CA GLU A 162 6.86 -16.33 -11.64
C GLU A 162 8.37 -16.49 -11.92
N PRO A 163 9.20 -16.84 -10.91
CA PRO A 163 10.64 -17.04 -11.08
C PRO A 163 11.03 -18.06 -12.18
N GLY A 164 10.06 -18.83 -12.70
CA GLY A 164 10.24 -19.79 -13.79
C GLY A 164 10.65 -19.20 -15.14
N SER A 165 10.51 -17.88 -15.37
CA SER A 165 10.87 -17.27 -16.67
C SER A 165 12.38 -17.06 -16.88
N ILE A 166 13.19 -17.08 -15.81
CA ILE A 166 14.64 -16.83 -15.91
C ILE A 166 15.42 -18.14 -16.23
N LEU A 167 14.88 -19.30 -15.87
CA LEU A 167 15.50 -20.59 -16.19
C LEU A 167 15.33 -20.98 -17.67
N GLY A 168 14.29 -20.48 -18.35
CA GLY A 168 14.09 -20.72 -19.79
C GLY A 168 15.15 -20.06 -20.68
N LEU A 169 15.66 -18.88 -20.30
CA LEU A 169 16.68 -18.15 -21.05
C LEU A 169 18.10 -18.68 -20.82
N LEU A 170 18.39 -19.26 -19.66
CA LEU A 170 19.68 -19.91 -19.40
C LEU A 170 19.81 -21.29 -20.07
N GLY A 171 18.70 -22.04 -20.21
CA GLY A 171 18.69 -23.34 -20.89
C GLY A 171 18.99 -23.29 -22.39
N LEU A 172 18.61 -22.21 -23.07
CA LEU A 172 18.88 -22.05 -24.51
C LEU A 172 20.35 -21.75 -24.82
N SER A 173 21.10 -21.14 -23.89
CA SER A 173 22.51 -20.81 -24.09
C SER A 173 23.44 -22.03 -24.00
N LEU A 174 23.06 -23.05 -23.22
CA LEU A 174 23.85 -24.30 -23.09
C LEU A 174 23.62 -25.27 -24.26
N GLY A 175 22.42 -25.32 -24.83
CA GLY A 175 22.12 -26.17 -25.99
C GLY A 175 22.87 -25.75 -27.26
N VAL A 176 23.07 -24.44 -27.47
CA VAL A 176 23.81 -23.90 -28.62
C VAL A 176 25.32 -24.15 -28.50
N LEU A 177 25.89 -24.13 -27.28
CA LEU A 177 27.31 -24.39 -27.08
C LEU A 177 27.68 -25.87 -27.36
N LEU A 178 26.80 -26.81 -26.99
CA LEU A 178 27.04 -28.24 -27.22
C LEU A 178 26.91 -28.65 -28.70
N ALA A 179 26.06 -27.97 -29.49
CA ALA A 179 25.91 -28.24 -30.91
C ALA A 179 27.12 -27.75 -31.75
N LYS A 180 27.81 -26.69 -31.31
CA LYS A 180 29.03 -26.19 -31.99
C LYS A 180 30.23 -27.12 -31.83
N ASN A 181 30.40 -27.77 -30.68
CA ASN A 181 31.54 -28.66 -30.44
C ASN A 181 31.46 -30.00 -31.19
N LYS A 182 30.26 -30.46 -31.57
CA LYS A 182 30.12 -31.66 -32.41
C LYS A 182 30.47 -31.42 -33.87
N LYS A 183 30.32 -30.19 -34.38
CA LYS A 183 30.59 -29.87 -35.79
C LYS A 183 32.09 -29.71 -36.09
N GLN A 184 32.87 -29.19 -35.13
CA GLN A 184 34.33 -29.05 -35.29
C GLN A 184 35.09 -30.38 -35.13
N ALA A 185 34.51 -31.39 -34.48
CA ALA A 185 35.11 -32.72 -34.37
C ALA A 185 34.90 -33.61 -35.62
N GLN A 186 34.10 -33.16 -36.60
CA GLN A 186 33.84 -33.88 -37.86
C GLN A 186 34.55 -33.29 -39.08
N GLU A 187 35.22 -32.13 -38.97
CA GLU A 187 35.98 -31.51 -40.08
C GLU A 187 37.50 -31.81 -40.01
N HIS A 188 37.91 -32.76 -39.16
CA HIS A 188 39.28 -33.27 -39.11
C HIS A 188 39.30 -34.81 -39.17
N VAL A 189 38.75 -35.35 -40.26
CA VAL A 189 39.11 -36.66 -40.86
C VAL A 189 39.17 -36.47 -42.36
#